data_AF-A0A5R9RB46-F1
#
_entry.id   AF-A0A5R9RB46-F1
#
_cell.length_a   1.000
_cell.length_b   1.000
_cell.length_c   1.000
_cell.angle_alpha   90.00
_cell.angle_beta   90.00
_cell.angle_gamma   90.00
#
_symmetry.space_group_name_H-M   'P 1'
#
loop_
_entity.id
_entity.type
_entity.pdbx_description
1 polymer ?
#
loop_
_entity_poly.entity_id
_entity_poly.type
_entity_poly.pdbx_seq_one_letter_code
_entity_poly.pdbx_strand_id
1 'polypeptide(L)'
;MTDTTLYDYLERIASLMRAWAREQPLMADLQPIQLSALNYLARCNRYSNTPLGVTDFLGLTKGTVSQSLKALEAKGLIEKRPDAQDRRSVHLELTQEGRGLIDALVPPAFLRRAEESLGERSELLVELLQELLATVQRQENVPGFGLCRTCRFHQKREDGALCGLTGERLDAHEGGLICREHAAPDEAA
;
A
#
# COMPACT_ATOMS: atom_id res chain seq x y z
N MET A 1 5.79 34.43 -14.72
CA MET A 1 6.49 33.33 -14.05
C MET A 1 5.41 32.52 -13.38
N THR A 2 5.11 31.32 -13.88
CA THR A 2 4.16 30.43 -13.19
C THR A 2 4.86 29.94 -11.93
N ASP A 3 4.35 30.34 -10.77
CA ASP A 3 4.83 29.81 -9.49
C ASP A 3 4.75 28.29 -9.53
N THR A 4 5.84 27.63 -9.13
CA THR A 4 5.88 26.16 -9.09
C THR A 4 4.90 25.67 -8.04
N THR A 5 3.97 24.81 -8.45
CA THR A 5 2.90 24.29 -7.61
C THR A 5 3.32 22.99 -6.93
N LEU A 6 2.56 22.56 -5.92
CA LEU A 6 2.68 21.23 -5.32
C LEU A 6 2.58 20.11 -6.37
N TYR A 7 1.67 20.28 -7.35
CA TYR A 7 1.50 19.34 -8.46
C TYR A 7 2.78 19.15 -9.26
N ASP A 8 3.49 20.26 -9.56
CA ASP A 8 4.74 20.20 -10.33
C ASP A 8 5.83 19.39 -9.60
N TYR A 9 5.91 19.49 -8.27
CA TYR A 9 6.83 18.69 -7.47
C TYR A 9 6.45 17.21 -7.45
N LEU A 10 5.17 16.90 -7.24
CA LEU A 10 4.67 15.52 -7.22
C LEU A 10 4.93 14.83 -8.57
N GLU A 11 4.64 15.49 -9.69
CA GLU A 11 4.86 14.92 -11.02
C GLU A 11 6.35 14.69 -11.32
N ARG A 12 7.22 15.64 -10.95
CA ARG A 12 8.67 15.50 -11.15
C ARG A 12 9.26 14.38 -10.31
N ILE A 13 8.83 14.24 -9.05
CA ILE A 13 9.25 13.12 -8.19
C ILE A 13 8.74 11.79 -8.75
N ALA A 14 7.47 11.72 -9.17
CA ALA A 14 6.91 10.53 -9.80
C ALA A 14 7.66 10.14 -11.08
N SER A 15 8.07 11.11 -11.89
CA SER A 15 8.90 10.89 -13.08
C SER A 15 10.27 10.29 -12.73
N LEU A 16 10.94 10.81 -11.69
CA LEU A 16 12.21 10.26 -11.19
C LEU A 16 12.04 8.84 -10.65
N MET A 17 10.96 8.55 -9.93
CA MET A 17 10.65 7.18 -9.48
C MET A 17 10.49 6.22 -10.67
N ARG A 18 9.77 6.62 -11.73
CA ARG A 18 9.60 5.82 -12.95
C ARG A 18 10.93 5.63 -13.69
N ALA A 19 11.79 6.64 -13.74
CA ALA A 19 13.11 6.55 -14.33
C ALA A 19 14.01 5.57 -13.57
N TRP A 20 14.10 5.73 -12.25
CA TRP A 20 14.85 4.82 -11.38
C TRP A 20 14.40 3.36 -11.54
N ALA A 21 13.09 3.11 -11.57
CA ALA A 21 12.53 1.78 -11.73
C ALA A 21 12.95 1.10 -13.04
N ARG A 22 13.04 1.84 -14.15
CA ARG A 22 13.52 1.30 -15.45
C ARG A 22 15.00 0.93 -15.44
N GLU A 23 15.79 1.59 -14.60
CA GLU A 23 17.22 1.35 -14.47
C GLU A 23 17.56 0.22 -13.49
N GLN A 24 16.58 -0.31 -12.75
CA GLN A 24 16.81 -1.38 -11.78
C GLN A 24 16.90 -2.76 -12.46
N PRO A 25 18.04 -3.48 -12.39
CA PRO A 25 18.18 -4.79 -13.02
C PRO A 25 17.18 -5.83 -12.48
N LEU A 26 16.87 -5.76 -11.18
CA LEU A 26 15.87 -6.63 -10.53
C LEU A 26 14.44 -6.40 -11.06
N MET A 27 14.21 -5.30 -11.79
CA MET A 27 12.92 -4.96 -12.40
C MET A 27 12.89 -5.20 -13.91
N ALA A 28 13.93 -5.78 -14.52
CA ALA A 28 14.03 -5.93 -15.97
C ALA A 28 12.78 -6.60 -16.60
N ASP A 29 12.22 -7.59 -15.92
CA ASP A 29 11.02 -8.30 -16.37
C ASP A 29 9.74 -7.95 -15.58
N LEU A 30 9.75 -6.84 -14.84
CA LEU A 30 8.64 -6.43 -13.97
C LEU A 30 8.03 -5.11 -14.46
N GLN A 31 6.74 -5.13 -14.78
CA GLN A 31 6.03 -3.91 -15.14
C GLN A 31 5.81 -3.01 -13.91
N PRO A 32 5.74 -1.68 -14.04
CA PRO A 32 5.51 -0.78 -12.91
C PRO A 32 4.26 -1.13 -12.08
N ILE A 33 3.17 -1.53 -12.73
CA ILE A 33 1.93 -1.93 -12.06
C ILE A 33 2.14 -3.20 -11.21
N GLN A 34 2.96 -4.13 -11.70
CA GLN A 34 3.29 -5.37 -10.97
C GLN A 34 4.12 -5.06 -9.72
N LEU A 35 5.08 -4.13 -9.80
CA LEU A 35 5.79 -3.64 -8.61
C LEU A 35 4.84 -2.99 -7.61
N SER A 36 3.94 -2.11 -8.07
CA SER A 36 2.96 -1.45 -7.20
C SER A 36 2.06 -2.47 -6.50
N ALA A 37 1.61 -3.51 -7.20
CA ALA A 37 0.82 -4.59 -6.61
C ALA A 37 1.60 -5.38 -5.55
N LEU A 38 2.86 -5.75 -5.83
CA LEU A 38 3.72 -6.42 -4.84
C LEU A 38 3.96 -5.55 -3.61
N ASN A 39 4.24 -4.25 -3.79
CA ASN A 39 4.47 -3.32 -2.69
C ASN A 39 3.22 -3.13 -1.82
N TYR A 40 2.05 -3.09 -2.45
CA TYR A 40 0.78 -3.08 -1.72
C TYR A 40 0.57 -4.37 -0.92
N LEU A 41 0.72 -5.53 -1.55
CA LEU A 41 0.58 -6.84 -0.89
C LEU A 41 1.59 -7.02 0.26
N ALA A 42 2.80 -6.45 0.13
CA ALA A 42 3.82 -6.45 1.18
C ALA A 42 3.39 -5.69 2.45
N ARG A 43 2.41 -4.79 2.33
CA ARG A 43 2.06 -3.77 3.34
C ARG A 43 0.57 -3.78 3.70
N CYS A 44 -0.22 -4.73 3.23
CA CYS A 44 -1.66 -4.80 3.50
C CYS A 44 -2.00 -5.98 4.42
N ASN A 45 -3.07 -5.85 5.22
CA ASN A 45 -3.54 -6.91 6.11
C ASN A 45 -4.43 -7.93 5.38
N ARG A 46 -4.92 -8.93 6.12
CA ARG A 46 -5.78 -10.01 5.59
C ARG A 46 -7.12 -9.55 5.01
N TYR A 47 -7.61 -8.36 5.37
CA TYR A 47 -8.84 -7.81 4.79
C TYR A 47 -8.61 -7.15 3.43
N SER A 48 -7.35 -6.98 3.06
CA SER A 48 -6.91 -6.14 1.96
C SER A 48 -6.15 -6.92 0.89
N ASN A 49 -5.64 -8.10 1.22
CA ASN A 49 -4.86 -8.95 0.35
C ASN A 49 -5.72 -9.75 -0.64
N THR A 50 -6.69 -9.11 -1.29
CA THR A 50 -7.58 -9.72 -2.30
C THR A 50 -7.41 -9.04 -3.66
N PRO A 51 -7.81 -9.66 -4.79
CA PRO A 51 -7.78 -8.99 -6.10
C PRO A 51 -8.58 -7.68 -6.11
N LEU A 52 -9.68 -7.60 -5.35
CA LEU A 52 -10.45 -6.38 -5.20
C LEU A 52 -9.68 -5.32 -4.41
N GLY A 53 -9.00 -5.70 -3.32
CA GLY A 53 -8.14 -4.79 -2.55
C GLY A 53 -7.03 -4.17 -3.41
N VAL A 54 -6.36 -4.99 -4.22
CA VAL A 54 -5.34 -4.50 -5.18
C VAL A 54 -5.96 -3.57 -6.22
N THR A 55 -7.14 -3.91 -6.74
CA THR A 55 -7.83 -3.10 -7.76
C THR A 55 -8.14 -1.70 -7.25
N ASP A 56 -8.73 -1.63 -6.06
CA ASP A 56 -9.17 -0.38 -5.46
C ASP A 56 -8.00 0.47 -4.98
N PHE A 57 -6.97 -0.15 -4.39
CA PHE A 57 -5.79 0.57 -3.94
C PHE A 57 -5.02 1.21 -5.09
N LEU A 58 -4.90 0.49 -6.23
CA LEU A 58 -4.18 1.00 -7.39
C LEU A 58 -5.03 1.94 -8.27
N GLY A 59 -6.35 2.00 -8.06
CA GLY A 59 -7.25 2.79 -8.90
C GLY A 59 -7.28 2.32 -10.36
N LEU A 60 -7.08 1.02 -10.59
CA LEU A 60 -6.99 0.43 -11.93
C LEU A 60 -8.21 -0.43 -12.26
N THR A 61 -8.39 -0.78 -13.53
CA THR A 61 -9.47 -1.69 -13.93
C THR A 61 -9.22 -3.13 -13.44
N LYS A 62 -10.30 -3.86 -13.15
CA LYS A 62 -10.25 -5.29 -12.81
C LYS A 62 -9.48 -6.12 -13.84
N GLY A 63 -9.61 -5.79 -15.14
CA GLY A 63 -8.91 -6.47 -16.22
C GLY A 63 -7.39 -6.29 -16.12
N THR A 64 -6.92 -5.05 -15.96
CA THR A 64 -5.50 -4.71 -15.80
C THR A 64 -4.88 -5.39 -14.58
N VAL A 65 -5.60 -5.36 -13.45
CA VAL A 65 -5.14 -5.96 -12.20
C VAL A 65 -5.11 -7.48 -12.33
N SER A 66 -6.15 -8.10 -12.90
CA SER A 66 -6.19 -9.55 -13.11
C SER A 66 -5.02 -10.04 -13.98
N GLN A 67 -4.70 -9.34 -15.07
CA GLN A 67 -3.55 -9.66 -15.91
C GLN A 67 -2.22 -9.52 -15.14
N SER A 68 -2.07 -8.45 -14.36
CA SER A 68 -0.86 -8.21 -13.57
C SER A 68 -0.66 -9.29 -12.50
N LEU A 69 -1.72 -9.67 -11.78
CA LEU A 69 -1.68 -10.72 -10.76
C LEU A 69 -1.37 -12.09 -11.39
N LYS A 70 -1.95 -12.42 -12.55
CA LYS A 70 -1.60 -13.66 -13.28
C LYS A 70 -0.12 -13.69 -13.68
N ALA A 71 0.43 -12.57 -14.13
CA ALA A 71 1.83 -12.48 -14.48
C ALA A 71 2.76 -12.63 -13.25
N LEU A 72 2.38 -12.02 -12.11
CA LEU A 72 3.11 -12.16 -10.85
C LEU A 72 3.09 -13.60 -10.31
N GLU A 73 1.93 -14.27 -10.40
CA GLU A 73 1.76 -15.67 -10.02
C GLU A 73 2.59 -16.59 -10.93
N ALA A 74 2.57 -16.36 -12.25
CA ALA A 74 3.39 -17.11 -13.20
C ALA A 74 4.90 -16.92 -12.99
N LYS A 75 5.31 -15.78 -12.43
CA LYS A 75 6.69 -15.49 -12.02
C LYS A 75 7.05 -16.08 -10.64
N GLY A 76 6.10 -16.68 -9.92
CA GLY A 76 6.31 -17.22 -8.58
C GLY A 76 6.52 -16.15 -7.51
N LEU A 77 6.05 -14.91 -7.73
CA LEU A 77 6.21 -13.79 -6.78
C LEU A 77 5.02 -13.65 -5.82
N ILE A 78 3.87 -14.21 -6.19
CA ILE A 78 2.68 -14.31 -5.36
C ILE A 78 2.08 -15.70 -5.46
N GLU A 79 1.31 -16.08 -4.45
CA GLU A 79 0.44 -17.25 -4.46
C GLU A 79 -1.00 -16.89 -4.08
N LYS A 80 -1.94 -17.72 -4.54
CA LYS A 80 -3.37 -17.61 -4.19
C LYS A 80 -3.72 -18.62 -3.13
N ARG A 81 -4.36 -18.15 -2.06
CA ARG A 81 -4.92 -18.96 -0.99
C ARG A 81 -6.45 -18.85 -1.01
N PRO A 82 -7.21 -19.92 -1.22
CA PRO A 82 -8.66 -19.89 -1.07
C PRO A 82 -9.03 -19.42 0.34
N ASP A 83 -10.04 -18.57 0.44
CA ASP A 83 -10.58 -18.20 1.75
C ASP A 83 -11.27 -19.42 2.39
N ALA A 84 -11.02 -19.63 3.68
CA ALA A 84 -11.51 -20.79 4.43
C ALA A 84 -13.02 -20.74 4.71
N GLN A 85 -13.60 -19.54 4.75
CA GLN A 85 -15.00 -19.25 5.08
C GLN A 85 -15.84 -19.02 3.82
N ASP A 86 -15.29 -18.39 2.79
CA ASP A 86 -15.94 -18.12 1.50
C ASP A 86 -15.10 -18.62 0.32
N ARG A 87 -15.48 -19.77 -0.25
CA ARG A 87 -14.81 -20.38 -1.42
C ARG A 87 -14.84 -19.50 -2.68
N ARG A 88 -15.63 -18.44 -2.72
CA ARG A 88 -15.65 -17.47 -3.83
C ARG A 88 -14.58 -16.39 -3.68
N SER A 89 -14.00 -16.26 -2.50
CA SER A 89 -12.95 -15.30 -2.16
C SER A 89 -11.57 -15.96 -2.20
N VAL A 90 -10.57 -15.18 -2.60
CA VAL A 90 -9.17 -15.62 -2.66
C VAL A 90 -8.27 -14.54 -2.07
N HIS A 91 -7.36 -14.98 -1.22
CA HIS A 91 -6.28 -14.16 -0.70
C HIS A 91 -5.03 -14.31 -1.57
N LEU A 92 -4.25 -13.24 -1.60
CA LEU A 92 -3.00 -13.11 -2.32
C LEU A 92 -1.90 -12.94 -1.28
N GLU A 93 -0.89 -13.79 -1.34
CA GLU A 93 0.26 -13.72 -0.44
C GLU A 93 1.53 -13.59 -1.26
N LEU A 94 2.51 -12.83 -0.74
CA LEU A 94 3.84 -12.82 -1.31
C LEU A 94 4.51 -14.16 -1.02
N THR A 95 5.16 -14.73 -2.04
CA THR A 95 6.10 -15.83 -1.83
C THR A 95 7.37 -15.30 -1.15
N GLN A 96 8.26 -16.19 -0.75
CA GLN A 96 9.56 -15.80 -0.21
C GLN A 96 10.36 -14.98 -1.22
N GLU A 97 10.31 -15.37 -2.49
CA GLU A 97 10.93 -14.67 -3.62
C GLU A 97 10.29 -13.29 -3.83
N GLY A 98 8.96 -13.21 -3.77
CA GLY A 98 8.22 -11.94 -3.86
C GLY A 98 8.57 -10.97 -2.74
N ARG A 99 8.66 -11.46 -1.50
CA ARG A 99 9.08 -10.65 -0.35
C ARG A 99 10.53 -10.18 -0.49
N GLY A 100 11.45 -11.08 -0.84
CA GLY A 100 12.86 -10.72 -1.05
C GLY A 100 13.06 -9.68 -2.15
N LEU A 101 12.28 -9.76 -3.23
CA LEU A 101 12.29 -8.76 -4.30
C LEU A 101 11.84 -7.38 -3.81
N ILE A 102 10.74 -7.31 -3.02
CA ILE A 102 10.25 -6.04 -2.48
C ILE A 102 11.23 -5.44 -1.49
N ASP A 103 11.79 -6.25 -0.57
CA ASP A 103 12.74 -5.78 0.43
C ASP A 103 14.02 -5.21 -0.21
N ALA A 104 14.41 -5.72 -1.38
CA ALA A 104 15.54 -5.20 -2.15
C ALA A 104 15.23 -3.88 -2.90
N LEU A 105 13.97 -3.64 -3.27
CA LEU A 105 13.56 -2.52 -4.13
C LEU A 105 12.93 -1.35 -3.37
N VAL A 106 12.31 -1.59 -2.21
CA VAL A 106 11.46 -0.61 -1.53
C VAL A 106 11.94 -0.36 -0.09
N PRO A 107 12.05 0.91 0.34
CA PRO A 107 11.94 2.13 -0.46
C PRO A 107 13.13 2.28 -1.43
N PRO A 108 12.99 2.94 -2.59
CA PRO A 108 14.09 3.19 -3.51
C PRO A 108 15.30 3.85 -2.83
N ALA A 109 16.51 3.38 -3.13
CA ALA A 109 17.72 3.87 -2.45
C ALA A 109 17.94 5.39 -2.61
N PHE A 110 17.50 5.98 -3.72
CA PHE A 110 17.61 7.43 -3.91
C PHE A 110 16.67 8.23 -3.00
N LEU A 111 15.47 7.70 -2.72
CA LEU A 111 14.53 8.33 -1.79
C LEU A 111 15.04 8.20 -0.36
N ARG A 112 15.55 7.04 0.05
CA ARG A 112 16.18 6.88 1.37
C ARG A 112 17.27 7.91 1.63
N ARG A 113 18.19 8.08 0.67
CA ARG A 113 19.26 9.11 0.79
C ARG A 113 18.72 10.53 0.85
N ALA A 114 17.62 10.81 0.16
CA ALA A 114 16.98 12.12 0.20
C ALA A 114 16.33 12.38 1.57
N GLU A 115 15.63 11.40 2.14
CA GLU A 115 15.07 11.45 3.50
C GLU A 115 16.18 11.65 4.54
N GLU A 116 17.26 10.86 4.48
CA GLU A 116 18.42 11.01 5.36
C GLU A 116 19.04 12.41 5.29
N SER A 117 19.13 12.99 4.08
CA SER A 117 19.69 14.34 3.87
C SER A 117 18.77 15.46 4.39
N LEU A 118 17.48 15.20 4.53
CA LEU A 118 16.52 16.16 5.09
C LEU A 118 16.57 16.21 6.62
N GLY A 119 17.04 15.14 7.28
CA GLY A 119 17.08 15.03 8.73
C GLY A 119 15.69 15.15 9.35
N GLU A 120 15.55 15.93 10.42
CA GLU A 120 14.27 16.18 11.12
C GLU A 120 13.16 16.70 10.18
N ARG A 121 13.52 17.40 9.10
CA ARG A 121 12.53 17.88 8.11
C ARG A 121 11.86 16.74 7.35
N SER A 122 12.45 15.55 7.32
CA SER A 122 11.84 14.38 6.70
C SER A 122 10.58 13.94 7.46
N GLU A 123 10.60 14.01 8.79
CA GLU A 123 9.43 13.65 9.62
C GLU A 123 8.28 14.63 9.35
N LEU A 124 8.56 15.93 9.36
CA LEU A 124 7.59 16.97 9.00
C LEU A 124 7.04 16.77 7.57
N LEU A 125 7.90 16.44 6.60
CA LEU A 125 7.45 16.19 5.23
C LEU A 125 6.49 15.00 5.15
N VAL A 126 6.80 13.91 5.87
CA VAL A 126 5.92 12.72 5.94
C VAL A 126 4.58 13.07 6.57
N GLU A 127 4.57 13.85 7.66
CA GLU A 127 3.33 14.31 8.32
C GLU A 127 2.46 15.14 7.36
N LEU A 128 3.06 16.13 6.68
CA LEU A 128 2.36 16.99 5.72
C LEU A 128 1.79 16.18 4.53
N LEU A 129 2.54 15.18 4.03
CA LEU A 129 2.06 14.29 2.97
C LEU A 129 0.93 13.37 3.45
N GLN A 130 0.97 12.91 4.71
CA GLN A 130 -0.12 12.14 5.30
C GLN A 130 -1.40 12.97 5.44
N GLU A 131 -1.28 14.22 5.88
CA GLU A 131 -2.41 15.15 6.00
C GLU A 131 -3.02 15.47 4.62
N LEU A 132 -2.15 15.75 3.63
CA LEU A 132 -2.57 15.96 2.24
C LEU A 132 -3.32 14.74 1.69
N LEU A 133 -2.75 13.54 1.87
CA LEU A 133 -3.37 12.29 1.41
C LEU A 133 -4.75 12.09 2.03
N ALA A 134 -4.87 12.21 3.36
CA ALA A 134 -6.15 12.06 4.05
C ALA A 134 -7.18 13.10 3.61
N THR A 135 -6.74 14.34 3.34
CA THR A 135 -7.62 15.41 2.84
C THR A 135 -8.15 15.11 1.44
N VAL A 136 -7.27 14.71 0.52
CA VAL A 136 -7.68 14.31 -0.84
C VAL A 136 -8.64 13.13 -0.81
N GLN A 137 -8.34 12.09 -0.01
CA GLN A 137 -9.19 10.90 0.07
C GLN A 137 -10.60 11.22 0.58
N ARG A 138 -10.72 12.12 1.57
CA ARG A 138 -12.02 12.58 2.07
C ARG A 138 -12.78 13.41 1.03
N GLN A 139 -12.10 14.35 0.37
CA GLN A 139 -12.72 15.24 -0.61
C GLN A 139 -13.22 14.49 -1.86
N GLU A 140 -12.46 13.51 -2.32
CA GLU A 140 -12.80 12.69 -3.48
C GLU A 140 -13.72 11.50 -3.14
N ASN A 141 -14.07 11.33 -1.86
CA ASN A 141 -14.90 10.23 -1.36
C ASN A 141 -14.41 8.83 -1.82
N VAL A 142 -13.09 8.61 -1.73
CA VAL A 142 -12.44 7.34 -2.08
C VAL A 142 -12.01 6.58 -0.82
N PRO A 143 -11.78 5.26 -0.89
CA PRO A 143 -11.35 4.49 0.27
C PRO A 143 -10.03 5.02 0.86
N GLY A 144 -9.96 5.10 2.19
CA GLY A 144 -8.80 5.68 2.89
C GLY A 144 -7.54 4.81 2.86
N PHE A 145 -7.65 3.49 2.89
CA PHE A 145 -6.49 2.57 2.93
C PHE A 145 -5.45 2.95 4.00
N GLY A 146 -5.90 3.46 5.15
CA GLY A 146 -5.02 3.79 6.27
C GLY A 146 -4.45 2.56 6.98
N LEU A 147 -3.51 2.80 7.89
CA LEU A 147 -2.99 1.75 8.76
C LEU A 147 -4.09 1.24 9.69
N CYS A 148 -4.21 -0.07 9.88
CA CYS A 148 -5.27 -0.66 10.70
C CYS A 148 -5.36 -0.02 12.09
N ARG A 149 -4.23 0.27 12.75
CA ARG A 149 -4.16 0.91 14.08
C ARG A 149 -4.76 2.32 14.14
N THR A 150 -4.93 3.00 13.01
CA THR A 150 -5.54 4.34 12.93
C THR A 150 -7.00 4.29 12.49
N CYS A 151 -7.58 3.10 12.30
CA CYS A 151 -8.97 2.92 11.94
C CYS A 151 -9.90 3.12 13.16
N ARG A 152 -11.06 3.75 12.96
CA ARG A 152 -12.12 3.87 13.99
C ARG A 152 -12.57 2.52 14.57
N PHE A 153 -12.42 1.44 13.81
CA PHE A 153 -12.79 0.09 14.23
C PHE A 153 -11.68 -0.62 15.01
N HIS A 154 -10.46 -0.09 15.08
CA HIS A 154 -9.36 -0.77 15.76
C HIS A 154 -9.46 -0.61 17.28
N GLN A 155 -9.73 -1.71 17.96
CA GLN A 155 -9.91 -1.73 19.41
C GLN A 155 -8.70 -2.38 20.08
N LYS A 156 -7.90 -1.58 20.78
CA LYS A 156 -6.82 -2.11 21.64
C LYS A 156 -7.42 -2.82 22.86
N ARG A 157 -6.88 -3.99 23.18
CA ARG A 157 -7.24 -4.83 24.33
C ARG A 157 -5.95 -5.18 25.10
N GLU A 158 -6.10 -5.69 26.31
CA GLU A 158 -4.95 -6.14 27.12
C GLU A 158 -4.16 -7.25 26.41
N ASP A 159 -4.87 -8.19 25.75
CA ASP A 159 -4.28 -9.34 25.06
C ASP A 159 -4.09 -9.16 23.54
N GLY A 160 -3.99 -7.92 23.06
CA GLY A 160 -3.76 -7.60 21.64
C GLY A 160 -4.77 -6.60 21.06
N ALA A 161 -5.25 -6.84 19.84
CA ALA A 161 -6.21 -5.96 19.19
C ALA A 161 -7.38 -6.73 18.57
N LEU A 162 -8.51 -6.04 18.40
CA LEU A 162 -9.72 -6.56 17.79
C LEU A 162 -10.19 -5.59 16.69
N CYS A 163 -10.66 -6.14 15.57
CA CYS A 163 -11.40 -5.37 14.60
C CYS A 163 -12.87 -5.26 15.04
N GLY A 164 -13.31 -4.06 15.39
CA GLY A 164 -14.71 -3.79 15.78
C GLY A 164 -15.72 -3.93 14.65
N LEU A 165 -15.27 -3.98 13.39
CA LEU A 165 -16.12 -4.20 12.22
C LEU A 165 -16.41 -5.69 11.99
N THR A 166 -15.36 -6.53 12.03
CA THR A 166 -15.48 -7.97 11.75
C THR A 166 -15.66 -8.81 13.02
N GLY A 167 -15.29 -8.27 14.19
CA GLY A 167 -15.26 -8.99 15.45
C GLY A 167 -14.06 -9.95 15.60
N GLU A 168 -13.12 -9.94 14.66
CA GLU A 168 -11.97 -10.86 14.67
C GLU A 168 -10.76 -10.28 15.41
N ARG A 169 -9.96 -11.17 16.02
CA ARG A 169 -8.69 -10.80 16.66
C ARG A 169 -7.66 -10.43 15.61
N LEU A 170 -6.97 -9.32 15.83
CA LEU A 170 -5.87 -8.83 15.02
C LEU A 170 -4.53 -9.25 15.62
N ASP A 171 -3.64 -9.74 14.76
CA ASP A 171 -2.27 -10.03 15.17
C ASP A 171 -1.50 -8.74 15.41
N ALA A 172 -0.46 -8.81 16.25
CA ALA A 172 0.31 -7.63 16.67
C ALA A 172 0.85 -6.79 15.49
N HIS A 173 1.23 -7.45 14.39
CA HIS A 173 1.80 -6.81 13.21
C HIS A 173 0.75 -6.16 12.30
N GLU A 174 -0.51 -6.65 12.31
CA GLU A 174 -1.56 -6.16 11.41
C GLU A 174 -1.96 -4.70 11.68
N GLY A 175 -1.77 -4.23 12.92
CA GLY A 175 -1.99 -2.82 13.26
C GLY A 175 -1.14 -1.86 12.40
N GLY A 176 0.04 -2.29 11.96
CA GLY A 176 0.94 -1.52 11.11
C GLY A 176 0.69 -1.67 9.61
N LEU A 177 -0.33 -2.42 9.18
CA LEU A 177 -0.61 -2.71 7.78
C LEU A 177 -1.81 -1.91 7.26
N ILE A 178 -1.79 -1.65 5.95
CA ILE A 178 -2.88 -1.02 5.20
C ILE A 178 -4.14 -1.88 5.30
N CYS A 179 -5.27 -1.23 5.60
CA CYS A 179 -6.57 -1.85 5.70
C CYS A 179 -7.55 -1.22 4.71
N ARG A 180 -8.15 -2.00 3.82
CA ARG A 180 -9.20 -1.58 2.90
C ARG A 180 -10.46 -1.11 3.64
N GLU A 181 -10.77 -1.76 4.75
CA GLU A 181 -11.88 -1.41 5.64
C GLU A 181 -11.55 -0.24 6.59
N HIS A 182 -10.41 0.45 6.37
CA HIS A 182 -10.06 1.62 7.16
C HIS A 182 -11.11 2.72 6.96
N ALA A 183 -11.61 3.19 8.08
CA ALA A 183 -12.37 4.43 8.17
C ALA A 183 -11.69 5.33 9.20
N ALA A 184 -11.53 6.61 8.83
CA ALA A 184 -10.99 7.61 9.73
C ALA A 184 -11.83 7.67 11.03
N PRO A 185 -11.21 7.95 12.18
CA PRO A 185 -11.94 8.30 13.40
C PRO A 185 -12.94 9.41 13.10
N ASP A 186 -14.14 9.33 13.69
CA ASP A 186 -15.07 10.46 13.62
C ASP A 186 -14.34 11.70 14.18
N GLU A 187 -14.34 12.81 13.44
CA GLU A 187 -13.88 14.08 14.00
C GLU A 187 -14.74 14.34 15.25
N ALA A 188 -14.10 14.56 16.39
CA ALA A 188 -14.82 14.98 17.59
C ALA A 188 -15.59 16.26 17.24
N ALA A 189 -16.91 16.14 17.16
CA ALA A 189 -17.83 17.23 16.86
C ALA A 189 -17.73 18.37 17.88
#